data_AF-A0A821PZS5-F1
#
_entry.id   AF-A0A821PZS5-F1
#
_cell.length_a   1.000
_cell.length_b   1.000
_cell.length_c   1.000
_cell.angle_alpha   90.00
_cell.angle_beta   90.00
_cell.angle_gamma   90.00
#
_symmetry.space_group_name_H-M   'P 1'
#
loop_
_entity.id
_entity.type
_entity.pdbx_description
1 polymer ?
#
loop_
_entity_poly.entity_id
_entity_poly.type
_entity_poly.pdbx_seq_one_letter_code
_entity_poly.pdbx_strand_id
1 'polypeptide(L)'
;AVINTQLIPDVIHHLQHSDIQIQKEAAWCISNLTMSGSVEQIQYVVDQHVIPPLCNLLQQNDAQLLQVCLDALHNILKQISEENLEHVTKRKHIIMWNLTH
;
A
#
# COMPACT_ATOMS: atom_id res chain seq x y z
N ALA A 1 3.21 -11.51 -11.01
CA ALA A 1 1.87 -12.07 -10.77
C ALA A 1 0.86 -11.24 -11.56
N VAL A 2 -0.15 -11.88 -12.16
CA VAL A 2 -1.14 -11.24 -13.04
C VAL A 2 -1.99 -10.28 -12.20
N ILE A 3 -1.80 -8.96 -12.38
CA ILE A 3 -2.76 -7.97 -11.89
C ILE A 3 -3.94 -8.03 -12.86
N ASN A 4 -4.93 -8.88 -12.57
CA ASN A 4 -6.24 -8.69 -13.19
C ASN A 4 -6.75 -7.34 -12.71
N THR A 5 -6.98 -6.42 -13.63
CA THR A 5 -7.23 -4.99 -13.39
C THR A 5 -8.47 -4.67 -12.54
N GLN A 6 -9.30 -5.67 -12.22
CA GLN A 6 -10.44 -5.56 -11.30
C GLN A 6 -10.22 -6.17 -9.92
N LEU A 7 -9.15 -6.93 -9.70
CA LEU A 7 -8.94 -7.66 -8.45
C LEU A 7 -8.75 -6.73 -7.25
N ILE A 8 -8.03 -5.62 -7.42
CA ILE A 8 -7.75 -4.68 -6.32
C ILE A 8 -9.01 -3.96 -5.85
N PRO A 9 -9.82 -3.33 -6.74
CA PRO A 9 -11.11 -2.76 -6.34
C PRO A 9 -12.01 -3.77 -5.62
N ASP A 10 -12.10 -5.00 -6.11
CA ASP A 10 -12.94 -6.04 -5.50
C ASP A 10 -12.43 -6.45 -4.11
N VAL A 11 -11.10 -6.62 -3.96
CA VAL A 11 -10.48 -6.90 -2.66
C VAL A 11 -10.76 -5.77 -1.66
N ILE A 12 -10.65 -4.51 -2.08
CA ILE A 12 -10.94 -3.35 -1.23
C ILE A 12 -12.43 -3.30 -0.85
N HIS A 13 -13.32 -3.56 -1.81
CA HIS A 13 -14.75 -3.65 -1.56
C HIS A 13 -15.06 -4.74 -0.51
N HIS A 14 -14.44 -5.91 -0.65
CA HIS A 14 -14.60 -7.01 0.29
C HIS A 14 -14.06 -6.69 1.69
N LEU A 15 -12.96 -5.93 1.76
CA LEU A 15 -12.33 -5.48 3.00
C LEU A 15 -13.26 -4.58 3.83
N GLN A 16 -14.21 -3.88 3.20
CA GLN A 16 -15.18 -3.00 3.88
C GLN A 16 -16.54 -3.66 4.14
N HIS A 17 -17.04 -4.47 3.20
CA HIS A 17 -18.47 -4.87 3.19
C HIS A 17 -18.72 -6.35 3.46
N SER A 18 -17.67 -7.17 3.65
CA SER A 18 -17.83 -8.61 3.83
C SER A 18 -17.73 -9.04 5.29
N ASP A 19 -18.06 -10.30 5.54
CA ASP A 19 -17.85 -10.95 6.83
C ASP A 19 -16.37 -10.95 7.23
N ILE A 20 -16.11 -11.00 8.55
CA ILE A 20 -14.77 -10.92 9.15
C ILE A 20 -13.79 -11.92 8.53
N GLN A 21 -14.22 -13.13 8.16
CA GLN A 21 -13.33 -14.11 7.52
C GLN A 21 -12.85 -13.64 6.14
N ILE A 22 -13.75 -13.06 5.34
CA ILE A 22 -13.40 -12.53 4.01
C ILE A 22 -12.55 -11.26 4.15
N GLN A 23 -12.85 -10.41 5.13
CA GLN A 23 -12.04 -9.22 5.42
C GLN A 23 -10.60 -9.58 5.80
N LYS A 24 -10.40 -10.67 6.55
CA LYS A 24 -9.06 -11.18 6.89
C LYS A 24 -8.27 -11.60 5.65
N GLU A 25 -8.88 -12.39 4.78
CA GLU A 25 -8.25 -12.82 3.52
C GLU A 25 -7.94 -11.63 2.62
N ALA A 26 -8.86 -10.66 2.53
CA ALA A 26 -8.65 -9.42 1.80
C ALA A 26 -7.48 -8.61 2.37
N ALA A 27 -7.41 -8.44 3.70
CA ALA A 27 -6.32 -7.74 4.37
C ALA A 27 -4.97 -8.45 4.15
N TRP A 28 -4.96 -9.78 4.19
CA TRP A 28 -3.77 -10.58 3.92
C TRP A 28 -3.30 -10.43 2.46
N CYS A 29 -4.23 -10.41 1.50
CA CYS A 29 -3.94 -10.14 0.10
C CYS A 29 -3.28 -8.75 -0.10
N ILE A 30 -3.83 -7.71 0.53
CA ILE A 30 -3.25 -6.36 0.48
C ILE A 30 -1.86 -6.33 1.12
N SER A 31 -1.68 -6.95 2.29
CA SER A 31 -0.37 -7.01 2.96
C SER A 31 0.71 -7.65 2.06
N ASN A 32 0.39 -8.79 1.44
CA ASN A 32 1.30 -9.45 0.50
C ASN A 32 1.62 -8.60 -0.73
N LEU A 33 0.61 -7.90 -1.26
CA LEU A 33 0.82 -6.96 -2.37
C LEU A 33 1.75 -5.83 -1.96
N THR A 34 1.60 -5.25 -0.78
CA THR A 34 2.48 -4.16 -0.33
C THR A 34 3.89 -4.62 0.02
N MET A 35 4.06 -5.88 0.42
CA MET A 35 5.37 -6.43 0.79
C MET A 35 6.23 -6.81 -0.42
N SER A 36 5.60 -7.26 -1.51
CA SER A 36 6.30 -7.75 -2.71
C SER A 36 5.98 -6.98 -3.99
N GLY A 37 5.12 -5.96 -3.90
CA GLY A 37 4.68 -5.16 -5.03
C GLY A 37 5.69 -4.08 -5.43
N SER A 38 5.63 -3.67 -6.70
CA SER A 38 6.35 -2.50 -7.19
C SER A 38 5.74 -1.21 -6.66
N VAL A 39 6.50 -0.11 -6.75
CA VAL A 39 6.05 1.22 -6.33
C VAL A 39 4.77 1.62 -7.06
N GLU A 40 4.68 1.32 -8.36
CA GLU A 40 3.50 1.64 -9.18
C GLU A 40 2.26 0.84 -8.74
N GLN A 41 2.45 -0.41 -8.32
CA GLN A 41 1.35 -1.23 -7.79
C GLN A 41 0.86 -0.66 -6.46
N ILE A 42 1.77 -0.30 -5.56
CA ILE A 42 1.44 0.26 -4.25
C ILE A 42 0.73 1.60 -4.41
N GLN A 43 1.25 2.48 -5.27
CA GLN A 43 0.61 3.75 -5.59
C GLN A 43 -0.79 3.55 -6.15
N TYR A 44 -0.98 2.59 -7.07
CA TYR A 44 -2.30 2.25 -7.57
C TYR A 44 -3.27 1.82 -6.46
N VAL A 45 -2.83 0.98 -5.51
CA VAL A 45 -3.69 0.56 -4.39
C VAL A 45 -4.02 1.74 -3.45
N VAL A 46 -3.09 2.67 -3.25
CA VAL A 46 -3.34 3.93 -2.51
C VAL A 46 -4.36 4.80 -3.23
N ASP A 47 -4.25 4.92 -4.55
CA ASP A 47 -5.20 5.67 -5.40
C ASP A 47 -6.60 5.05 -5.38
N GLN A 48 -6.71 3.74 -5.14
CA GLN A 48 -7.98 3.04 -4.89
C GLN A 48 -8.51 3.21 -3.45
N HIS A 49 -7.91 4.08 -2.64
CA HIS A 49 -8.34 4.39 -1.27
C HIS A 49 -8.35 3.20 -0.31
N VAL A 50 -7.30 2.37 -0.32
CA VAL A 50 -7.17 1.23 0.62
C VAL A 50 -6.96 1.63 2.09
N ILE A 51 -6.46 2.85 2.35
CA ILE A 51 -6.02 3.28 3.69
C ILE A 51 -7.19 3.35 4.70
N PRO A 52 -8.33 4.03 4.41
CA PRO A 52 -9.46 4.04 5.35
C PRO A 52 -10.01 2.64 5.69
N PRO A 53 -10.23 1.73 4.72
CA PRO A 53 -10.56 0.32 4.99
C PRO A 53 -9.61 -0.36 6.00
N LEU A 54 -8.29 -0.26 5.79
CA LEU A 54 -7.30 -0.84 6.70
C LEU A 54 -7.37 -0.23 8.10
N CYS A 55 -7.53 1.09 8.21
CA CYS A 55 -7.69 1.77 9.50
C CYS A 55 -8.95 1.33 10.25
N ASN A 56 -10.05 1.05 9.54
CA ASN A 56 -11.27 0.54 10.17
C ASN A 56 -11.07 -0.87 10.73
N LEU A 57 -10.27 -1.72 10.07
CA LEU A 57 -9.93 -3.04 10.59
C LEU A 57 -9.04 -2.98 11.83
N LEU A 58 -8.31 -1.87 12.07
CA LEU A 58 -7.55 -1.66 13.30
C LEU A 58 -8.42 -1.54 14.57
N GLN A 59 -9.73 -1.38 14.41
CA GLN A 59 -10.67 -1.34 15.54
C GLN A 59 -11.14 -2.74 15.98
N GLN A 60 -10.77 -3.79 15.24
CA GLN A 60 -11.17 -5.16 15.54
C GLN A 60 -10.31 -5.75 16.66
N ASN A 61 -10.92 -6.60 17.51
CA ASN A 61 -10.22 -7.27 18.62
C ASN A 61 -9.54 -8.58 18.17
N ASP A 62 -8.73 -8.51 17.11
CA ASP A 62 -8.02 -9.67 16.56
C ASP A 62 -6.56 -9.31 16.30
N ALA A 63 -5.66 -9.81 17.16
CA ALA A 63 -4.25 -9.49 17.12
C ALA A 63 -3.57 -9.85 15.77
N GLN A 64 -3.98 -10.94 15.12
CA GLN A 64 -3.38 -11.32 13.83
C GLN A 64 -3.84 -10.36 12.73
N LEU A 65 -5.12 -10.00 12.71
CA LEU A 65 -5.63 -9.03 11.74
C LEU A 65 -5.00 -7.66 11.94
N LEU A 66 -4.85 -7.22 13.19
CA LEU A 66 -4.20 -5.96 13.53
C LEU A 66 -2.76 -5.92 13.01
N GLN A 67 -1.99 -7.00 13.25
CA GLN A 67 -0.61 -7.09 12.77
C GLN A 67 -0.54 -6.99 11.24
N VAL A 68 -1.37 -7.75 10.52
CA VAL A 68 -1.41 -7.74 9.05
C VAL A 68 -1.74 -6.35 8.50
N CYS A 69 -2.71 -5.64 9.12
CA CYS A 69 -3.08 -4.29 8.71
C CYS A 69 -1.96 -3.28 8.99
N LEU A 70 -1.29 -3.39 10.14
CA LEU A 70 -0.15 -2.53 10.49
C LEU A 70 1.04 -2.75 9.56
N ASP A 71 1.36 -4.00 9.22
CA ASP A 71 2.44 -4.33 8.29
C ASP A 71 2.15 -3.75 6.89
N ALA A 72 0.90 -3.88 6.41
CA ALA A 72 0.48 -3.30 5.14
C ALA A 72 0.63 -1.77 5.13
N LEU A 73 0.14 -1.09 6.18
CA LEU A 73 0.26 0.37 6.32
C LEU A 73 1.72 0.82 6.42
N HIS A 74 2.56 0.09 7.17
CA HIS A 74 3.98 0.38 7.29
C HIS A 74 4.68 0.31 5.93
N ASN A 75 4.42 -0.73 5.15
CA ASN A 75 5.02 -0.90 3.83
C ASN A 75 4.58 0.19 2.85
N ILE A 76 3.29 0.53 2.83
CA ILE A 76 2.76 1.65 2.01
C ILE A 76 3.49 2.96 2.36
N LEU A 77 3.56 3.31 3.64
CA LEU A 77 4.19 4.55 4.10
C LEU A 77 5.69 4.58 3.80
N LYS A 78 6.36 3.44 3.98
CA LYS A 78 7.79 3.29 3.66
C LYS A 78 8.05 3.54 2.19
N GLN A 79 7.30 2.89 1.30
CA GLN A 79 7.49 3.03 -0.16
C GLN A 79 7.31 4.49 -0.61
N ILE A 80 6.26 5.16 -0.12
CA ILE A 80 5.99 6.57 -0.43
C ILE A 80 7.12 7.47 0.09
N SER A 81 7.68 7.17 1.26
CA SER A 81 8.80 7.94 1.82
C SER A 81 10.09 7.79 1.01
N GLU A 82 10.37 6.57 0.52
CA GLU A 82 11.57 6.26 -0.26
C GLU A 82 11.48 6.84 -1.68
N GLU A 83 10.31 6.80 -2.32
CA GLU A 83 10.08 7.44 -3.62
C GLU A 83 10.30 8.97 -3.56
N ASN A 84 9.79 9.62 -2.52
CA ASN A 84 10.00 11.06 -2.31
C ASN A 84 11.48 11.41 -2.16
N LEU A 85 12.27 10.56 -1.50
CA LEU A 85 13.71 10.76 -1.33
C LEU A 85 14.47 10.58 -2.65
N GLU A 86 14.09 9.64 -3.50
CA GLU A 86 14.68 9.48 -4.83
C GLU A 86 14.43 10.69 -5.73
N HIS A 87 13.19 11.20 -5.76
CA HIS A 87 12.85 12.38 -6.55
C HIS A 87 13.61 13.63 -6.12
N VAL A 88 13.78 13.82 -4.80
CA VAL A 88 14.58 14.94 -4.25
C VAL A 88 16.06 14.76 -4.59
N THR A 89 16.59 13.55 -4.50
CA THR A 89 18.02 13.27 -4.76
C THR A 89 18.36 13.41 -6.24
N LYS A 90 17.51 12.90 -7.14
CA LYS A 90 17.64 13.09 -8.60
C LYS A 90 17.54 14.57 -8.98
N ARG A 91 16.60 15.32 -8.40
CA ARG A 91 16.50 16.78 -8.61
C ARG A 91 17.76 17.51 -8.13
N LYS A 92 18.29 17.19 -6.95
CA LYS A 92 19.56 17.76 -6.47
C LYS A 92 20.72 17.47 -7.43
N HIS A 93 20.82 16.26 -7.97
CA HIS A 93 21.87 15.90 -8.93
C HIS A 93 21.76 16.68 -10.24
N ILE A 94 20.56 16.82 -10.81
CA ILE A 94 20.32 17.60 -12.02
C ILE A 94 20.65 19.08 -11.81
N ILE A 95 20.22 19.66 -10.68
CA ILE A 95 20.50 21.06 -10.35
C ILE A 95 22.00 21.27 -10.14
N MET A 96 22.68 20.37 -9.43
CA MET A 96 24.14 20.46 -9.25
C MET A 96 24.90 20.30 -10.57
N TRP A 97 24.46 19.43 -11.47
CA TRP A 97 25.09 19.26 -12.79
C TRP A 97 24.93 20.52 -13.66
N ASN A 98 23.74 21.13 -13.70
CA ASN A 98 23.47 22.39 -14.41
C ASN A 98 24.15 23.62 -13.81
N LEU A 99 24.63 23.55 -12.57
CA LEU A 99 25.40 24.63 -11.93
C LEU A 99 26.92 24.45 -12.06
N THR A 100 27.38 23.26 -12.44
CA THR A 100 28.80 22.90 -12.57
C THR A 100 29.28 22.81 -14.02
N HIS A 101 28.38 22.96 -14.99
CA HIS A 101 28.64 23.06 -16.43
C HIS A 101 27.94 24.31 -16.97
#